data_AF-A0A420U0C7-F1
#
_entry.id   AF-A0A420U0C7-F1
#
_cell.length_a   1.000
_cell.length_b   1.000
_cell.length_c   1.000
_cell.angle_alpha   90.00
_cell.angle_beta   90.00
_cell.angle_gamma   90.00
#
_symmetry.space_group_name_H-M   'P 1'
#
loop_
_entity.id
_entity.type
_entity.pdbx_description
1 polymer ?
#
loop_
_entity_poly.entity_id
_entity_poly.type
_entity_poly.pdbx_seq_one_letter_code
_entity_poly.pdbx_strand_id
1 'polypeptide(L)'
;MKFTLIAALIAPVLAVNVPRELQERSGCGDNCARAVVPGFRGPAVVASYKAECEAYLQVTTTPDASTVYVTKSIPTYASACSGEPRYLTACSCASASVVTVAAPTPTVTKVVYV
;
A
#
# COMPACT_ATOMS: atom_id res chain seq x y z
N MET A 1 36.86 10.77 -48.96
CA MET A 1 36.67 10.18 -47.62
C MET A 1 35.51 10.91 -46.95
N LYS A 2 34.34 10.29 -46.81
CA LYS A 2 33.15 10.88 -46.19
C LYS A 2 32.72 9.92 -45.07
N PHE A 3 33.07 10.26 -43.83
CA PHE A 3 32.75 9.48 -42.64
C PHE A 3 31.31 9.80 -42.21
N THR A 4 30.38 8.88 -42.45
CA THR A 4 29.07 8.87 -41.79
C THR A 4 29.19 8.05 -40.51
N LEU A 5 29.31 8.75 -39.37
CA LEU A 5 29.19 8.20 -38.04
C LEU A 5 27.74 7.75 -37.79
N ILE A 6 27.49 6.44 -37.72
CA ILE A 6 26.28 5.89 -37.12
C ILE A 6 26.51 5.92 -35.61
N ALA A 7 26.02 6.97 -34.95
CA ALA A 7 25.93 6.98 -33.50
C ALA A 7 24.80 6.04 -33.08
N ALA A 8 25.12 4.76 -32.87
CA ALA A 8 24.27 3.86 -32.13
C ALA A 8 24.25 4.36 -30.67
N LEU A 9 23.20 5.12 -30.33
CA LEU A 9 22.84 5.42 -28.95
C LEU A 9 22.42 4.10 -28.30
N ILE A 10 23.40 3.43 -27.68
CA ILE A 10 23.16 2.38 -26.70
C ILE A 10 22.56 3.11 -25.50
N ALA A 11 21.23 3.13 -25.40
CA ALA A 11 20.58 3.56 -24.17
C ALA A 11 20.99 2.59 -23.06
N PRO A 12 21.60 3.05 -21.96
CA PRO A 12 21.76 2.20 -20.80
C PRO A 12 20.36 1.86 -20.32
N VAL A 13 20.00 0.58 -20.38
CA VAL A 13 18.79 0.08 -19.72
C VAL A 13 19.01 0.29 -18.23
N LEU A 14 18.58 1.44 -17.73
CA LEU A 14 18.32 1.59 -16.31
C LEU A 14 17.27 0.52 -15.99
N ALA A 15 17.59 -0.40 -15.08
CA ALA A 15 16.63 -1.34 -14.56
C ALA A 15 15.51 -0.53 -13.89
N VAL A 16 14.48 -0.20 -14.67
CA VAL A 16 13.24 0.34 -14.14
C VAL A 16 12.66 -0.78 -13.29
N ASN A 17 12.60 -0.59 -11.99
CA ASN A 17 11.81 -1.44 -11.11
C ASN A 17 10.33 -1.22 -11.44
N VAL A 18 9.86 -1.86 -12.51
CA VAL A 18 8.45 -1.91 -12.85
C VAL A 18 7.77 -2.71 -11.73
N PRO A 19 6.72 -2.17 -11.08
CA PRO A 19 6.00 -2.94 -10.09
C PRO A 19 5.44 -4.20 -10.74
N ARG A 20 5.48 -5.32 -10.01
CA ARG A 20 5.12 -6.64 -10.54
C ARG A 20 3.71 -6.70 -11.16
N GLU A 21 2.82 -5.82 -10.72
CA GLU A 21 1.46 -5.61 -11.24
C GLU A 21 1.42 -5.07 -12.68
N LEU A 22 2.44 -4.33 -13.11
CA LEU A 22 2.54 -3.74 -14.45
C LEU A 22 3.43 -4.57 -15.40
N GLN A 23 3.96 -5.70 -14.94
CA GLN A 23 4.77 -6.58 -15.77
C GLN A 23 3.88 -7.34 -16.76
N GLU A 24 4.13 -7.15 -18.05
CA GLU A 24 3.45 -7.93 -19.10
C GLU A 24 3.75 -9.43 -18.92
N ARG A 25 2.71 -10.26 -18.89
CA ARG A 25 2.84 -11.72 -18.77
C ARG A 25 2.66 -12.37 -20.14
N SER A 26 3.72 -13.00 -20.62
CA SER A 26 3.72 -13.83 -21.84
C SER A 26 4.53 -15.11 -21.61
N GLY A 27 4.52 -16.06 -22.56
CA GLY A 27 5.42 -17.23 -22.51
C GLY A 27 4.85 -18.52 -21.92
N CYS A 28 3.53 -18.68 -21.75
CA CYS A 28 2.90 -19.91 -21.18
C CYS A 28 3.10 -21.21 -22.02
N GLY A 29 3.89 -21.18 -23.09
CA GLY A 29 4.23 -22.35 -23.92
C GLY A 29 5.69 -22.79 -23.83
N ASP A 30 6.51 -22.13 -23.01
CA ASP A 30 7.94 -22.42 -22.89
C ASP A 30 8.25 -23.56 -21.90
N ASN A 31 9.54 -23.86 -21.75
CA ASN A 31 10.00 -24.90 -20.82
C ASN A 31 9.81 -24.50 -19.35
N CYS A 32 9.68 -23.21 -19.03
CA CYS A 32 9.43 -22.71 -17.68
C CYS A 32 7.98 -22.98 -17.26
N ALA A 33 7.01 -22.65 -18.12
CA ALA A 33 5.60 -22.95 -17.91
C ALA A 33 5.35 -24.45 -17.74
N ARG A 34 6.07 -25.30 -18.50
CA ARG A 34 6.01 -26.76 -18.35
C ARG A 34 6.55 -27.26 -17.02
N ALA A 35 7.55 -26.60 -16.45
CA ALA A 35 8.11 -26.95 -15.15
C ALA A 35 7.17 -26.55 -13.99
N VAL A 36 6.49 -25.41 -14.12
CA VAL A 36 5.60 -24.85 -13.09
C VAL A 36 4.19 -25.46 -13.13
N VAL A 37 3.70 -25.86 -14.32
CA VAL A 37 2.38 -26.48 -14.50
C VAL A 37 2.50 -27.91 -15.05
N PRO A 38 3.17 -28.84 -14.32
CA PRO A 38 3.45 -30.17 -14.82
C PRO A 38 2.23 -31.08 -14.70
N GLY A 39 1.29 -30.99 -15.64
CA GLY A 39 0.05 -31.79 -15.63
C GLY A 39 0.26 -33.30 -15.49
N PHE A 40 1.39 -33.82 -15.99
CA PHE A 40 1.76 -35.23 -15.88
C PHE A 40 2.07 -35.70 -14.44
N ARG A 41 2.33 -34.78 -13.50
CA ARG A 41 2.60 -35.10 -12.09
C ARG A 41 1.34 -35.22 -11.23
N GLY A 42 0.16 -35.02 -11.83
CA GLY A 42 -1.12 -35.10 -11.14
C GLY A 42 -1.50 -33.83 -10.39
N PRO A 43 -2.77 -33.75 -9.93
CA PRO A 43 -3.38 -32.51 -9.46
C PRO A 43 -2.81 -31.97 -8.15
N ALA A 44 -2.36 -32.85 -7.25
CA ALA A 44 -1.79 -32.44 -5.96
C ALA A 44 -0.47 -31.67 -6.13
N VAL A 45 0.40 -32.12 -7.05
CA VAL A 45 1.68 -31.44 -7.33
C VAL A 45 1.45 -30.11 -8.02
N VAL A 46 0.53 -30.08 -9.00
CA VAL A 46 0.15 -28.83 -9.68
C VAL A 46 -0.44 -27.81 -8.69
N ALA A 47 -1.26 -28.26 -7.74
CA ALA A 47 -1.82 -27.40 -6.69
C ALA A 47 -0.73 -26.83 -5.77
N SER A 48 0.26 -27.63 -5.38
CA SER A 48 1.42 -27.16 -4.60
C SER A 48 2.20 -26.09 -5.37
N TYR A 49 2.54 -26.32 -6.64
CA TYR A 49 3.33 -25.35 -7.41
C TYR A 49 2.57 -24.06 -7.69
N LYS A 50 1.24 -24.16 -7.84
CA LYS A 50 0.36 -23.00 -7.90
C LYS A 50 0.41 -22.18 -6.60
N ALA A 51 0.38 -22.83 -5.43
CA ALA A 51 0.47 -22.13 -4.15
C ALA A 51 1.82 -21.37 -4.00
N GLU A 52 2.92 -21.97 -4.45
CA GLU A 52 4.24 -21.31 -4.51
C GLU A 52 4.21 -20.08 -5.45
N CYS A 53 3.55 -20.18 -6.60
CA CYS A 53 3.40 -19.05 -7.52
C CYS A 53 2.58 -17.92 -6.91
N GLU A 54 1.50 -18.25 -6.20
CA GLU A 54 0.64 -17.29 -5.49
C GLU A 54 1.40 -16.60 -4.36
N ALA A 55 2.23 -17.33 -3.62
CA ALA A 55 3.12 -16.76 -2.60
C ALA A 55 4.16 -15.83 -3.23
N TYR A 56 4.79 -16.25 -4.33
CA TYR A 56 5.77 -15.44 -5.05
C TYR A 56 5.13 -14.15 -5.61
N LEU A 57 3.89 -14.23 -6.09
CA LEU A 57 3.11 -13.11 -6.68
C LEU A 57 2.51 -12.15 -5.67
N GLN A 58 2.65 -12.43 -4.38
CA GLN A 58 2.07 -11.61 -3.36
C GLN A 58 2.78 -10.25 -3.27
N VAL A 59 2.05 -9.17 -3.53
CA VAL A 59 2.52 -7.79 -3.34
C VAL A 59 1.97 -7.23 -2.04
N THR A 60 2.84 -6.58 -1.26
CA THR A 60 2.46 -5.83 -0.06
C THR A 60 2.26 -4.38 -0.43
N THR A 61 1.07 -3.86 -0.19
CA THR A 61 0.79 -2.42 -0.29
C THR A 61 0.70 -1.82 1.11
N THR A 62 1.45 -0.75 1.32
CA THR A 62 1.33 0.07 2.54
C THR A 62 0.50 1.30 2.17
N PRO A 63 -0.72 1.47 2.71
CA PRO A 63 -1.48 2.70 2.49
C PRO A 63 -0.83 3.85 3.26
N ASP A 64 -0.97 5.07 2.74
CA ASP A 64 -0.53 6.27 3.42
C ASP A 64 -1.33 6.51 4.72
N ALA A 65 -0.71 7.19 5.68
CA ALA A 65 -1.39 7.65 6.88
C ALA A 65 -2.52 8.63 6.51
N SER A 66 -3.67 8.51 7.19
CA SER A 66 -4.81 9.43 7.03
C SER A 66 -5.10 10.15 8.34
N THR A 67 -5.37 11.46 8.27
CA THR A 67 -5.74 12.30 9.41
C THR A 67 -7.23 12.64 9.33
N VAL A 68 -7.98 12.32 10.39
CA VAL A 68 -9.41 12.65 10.51
C VAL A 68 -9.60 13.77 11.52
N TYR A 69 -10.26 14.85 11.11
CA TYR A 69 -10.68 15.94 12.00
C TYR A 69 -12.14 15.77 12.41
N VAL A 70 -12.41 15.77 13.72
CA VAL A 70 -13.78 15.70 14.27
C VAL A 70 -14.12 17.02 14.92
N THR A 71 -15.01 17.79 14.29
CA THR A 71 -15.55 19.01 14.89
C THR A 71 -16.62 18.66 15.93
N LYS A 72 -16.55 19.26 17.12
CA LYS A 72 -17.58 19.13 18.17
C LYS A 72 -18.37 20.43 18.27
N SER A 73 -19.70 20.33 18.35
CA SER A 73 -20.57 21.47 18.62
C SER A 73 -20.65 21.78 20.11
N ILE A 74 -21.02 23.01 20.44
CA ILE A 74 -21.30 23.43 21.82
C ILE A 74 -22.50 22.62 22.35
N PRO A 75 -22.41 22.02 23.55
CA PRO A 75 -23.52 21.27 24.13
C PRO A 75 -24.73 22.15 24.41
N THR A 76 -25.93 21.58 24.36
CA THR A 76 -27.20 22.31 24.59
C THR A 76 -27.27 22.97 25.98
N TYR A 77 -26.69 22.34 27.01
CA TYR A 77 -26.66 22.92 28.36
C TYR A 77 -25.83 24.21 28.43
N ALA A 78 -24.89 24.39 27.49
CA ALA A 78 -23.99 25.54 27.41
C ALA A 78 -24.51 26.61 26.43
N SER A 79 -25.82 26.64 26.16
CA SER A 79 -26.46 27.62 25.28
C SER A 79 -26.20 29.08 25.72
N ALA A 80 -26.02 29.32 27.02
CA ALA A 80 -25.67 30.62 27.59
C ALA A 80 -24.26 31.13 27.21
N CYS A 81 -23.39 30.26 26.70
CA CYS A 81 -22.05 30.66 26.29
C CYS A 81 -22.06 31.52 25.02
N SER A 82 -23.15 31.60 24.24
CA SER A 82 -23.26 32.50 23.08
C SER A 82 -22.14 32.32 22.02
N GLY A 83 -21.58 31.12 21.89
CA GLY A 83 -20.57 30.79 20.89
C GLY A 83 -19.29 30.16 21.44
N GLU A 84 -18.44 29.72 20.51
CA GLU A 84 -17.25 28.91 20.79
C GLU A 84 -16.21 29.64 21.67
N PRO A 85 -15.86 30.92 21.45
CA PRO A 85 -14.83 31.59 22.26
C PRO A 85 -15.17 31.68 23.75
N ARG A 86 -16.44 31.92 24.06
CA ARG A 86 -16.93 32.00 25.44
C ARG A 86 -17.05 30.61 26.08
N TYR A 87 -17.40 29.59 25.31
CA TYR A 87 -17.38 28.22 25.80
C TYR A 87 -15.95 27.76 26.11
N LEU A 88 -14.97 28.08 25.27
CA LEU A 88 -13.55 27.81 25.52
C LEU A 88 -13.05 28.50 26.80
N THR A 89 -13.45 29.77 27.01
CA THR A 89 -13.10 30.50 28.24
C THR A 89 -13.72 29.83 29.48
N ALA A 90 -14.98 29.40 29.40
CA ALA A 90 -15.64 28.66 30.48
C ALA A 90 -14.95 27.32 30.78
N CYS A 91 -14.49 26.60 29.76
CA CYS A 91 -13.68 25.40 29.91
C CYS A 91 -12.36 25.69 30.64
N SER A 92 -11.68 26.80 30.32
CA SER A 92 -10.47 27.22 31.03
C SER A 92 -10.74 27.51 32.52
N CYS A 93 -11.88 28.12 32.86
CA CYS A 93 -12.29 28.31 34.27
C CYS A 93 -12.50 26.97 35.00
N ALA A 94 -12.93 25.93 34.29
CA ALA A 94 -13.04 24.57 34.82
C ALA A 94 -11.70 23.81 34.84
N SER A 95 -10.59 24.46 34.49
CA SER A 95 -9.26 23.85 34.33
C SER A 95 -9.22 22.72 33.29
N ALA A 96 -10.12 22.77 32.30
CA ALA A 96 -10.10 21.84 31.18
C ALA A 96 -9.10 22.31 30.13
N SER A 97 -8.31 21.36 29.61
CA SER A 97 -7.30 21.59 28.58
C SER A 97 -7.67 20.88 27.28
N VAL A 98 -7.21 21.42 26.15
CA VAL A 98 -7.33 20.74 24.86
C VAL A 98 -6.48 19.48 24.89
N VAL A 99 -7.10 18.34 24.58
CA VAL A 99 -6.41 17.06 24.47
C VAL A 99 -6.44 16.62 23.01
N THR A 100 -5.26 16.37 22.45
CA THR A 100 -5.13 15.66 21.18
C THR A 100 -5.21 14.17 21.44
N VAL A 101 -6.22 13.51 20.87
CA VAL A 101 -6.33 12.05 20.90
C VAL A 101 -5.66 11.51 19.65
N ALA A 102 -4.54 10.80 19.81
CA ALA A 102 -3.95 10.06 18.71
C ALA A 102 -4.87 8.88 18.35
N ALA A 103 -5.34 8.83 17.11
CA ALA A 103 -5.97 7.63 16.59
C ALA A 103 -4.93 6.50 16.52
N PRO A 104 -5.33 5.24 16.72
CA PRO A 104 -4.40 4.12 16.56
C PRO A 104 -3.92 4.08 15.10
N THR A 105 -2.60 3.94 14.90
CA THR A 105 -2.05 3.61 13.59
C THR A 105 -2.60 2.24 13.18
N PRO A 106 -3.21 2.09 11.99
CA PRO A 106 -3.66 0.79 11.53
C PRO A 106 -2.45 -0.15 11.43
N THR A 107 -2.43 -1.20 12.25
CA THR A 107 -1.37 -2.20 12.28
C THR A 107 -1.90 -3.49 11.67
N VAL A 108 -1.27 -3.95 10.58
CA VAL A 108 -1.60 -5.24 9.96
C VAL A 108 -0.40 -6.16 10.15
N THR A 109 -0.55 -7.17 11.02
CA THR A 109 0.48 -8.20 11.23
C THR A 109 0.26 -9.35 10.25
N LYS A 110 1.28 -9.65 9.44
CA LYS A 110 1.25 -10.79 8.51
C LYS A 110 2.45 -11.69 8.78
N VAL A 111 2.17 -12.97 9.04
CA VAL A 111 3.19 -14.00 9.27
C VAL A 111 3.75 -14.44 7.92
N VAL A 112 5.07 -14.34 7.76
CA VAL A 112 5.82 -14.87 6.62
C VAL A 112 6.42 -16.20 7.05
N TYR A 113 6.22 -17.24 6.25
CA TYR A 113 6.97 -18.49 6.36
C TYR A 113 8.06 -18.47 5.29
N VAL A 114 9.30 -18.72 5.72
CA VAL A 114 10.48 -18.88 4.86
C VAL A 114 10.60 -20.30 4.33
#